data_AF-A0A7W6WB39-F1
#
_entry.id   AF-A0A7W6WB39-F1
#
_cell.length_a   1.000
_cell.length_b   1.000
_cell.length_c   1.000
_cell.angle_alpha   90.00
_cell.angle_beta   90.00
_cell.angle_gamma   90.00
#
_symmetry.space_group_name_H-M   'P 1'
#
loop_
_entity.id
_entity.type
_entity.pdbx_description
1 polymer ?
#
loop_
_entity_poly.entity_id
_entity_poly.type
_entity_poly.pdbx_seq_one_letter_code
_entity_poly.pdbx_strand_id
1 'polypeptide(L)'
;MARTPASPPRPPPPAANRNRSGEAAKKGGARDKAGQDKRASHKGGQERAGQAHVIQTINETLRGPVLEIYRSLLPPLRTMDYEGILATPTLVDGCLRLFEKRRDLFAALLVTETGAPVTDDDTPLRCGRSVTDIRTLVVRTAAKKYFRAHGDRIHNADETKARAGGTVSASLVARLFDLVARLWPSRDGRKPASDPARKPTDKGGADRLYEAMAPYLRHPWQVPLIPYYVALPRTLVAEMGEGLLSLRRPDDLESLLRIGRADFNEAQAICGDLSREMLDTNPRAAQGVTRAGGKEYERLRSGLHAHMGPRFWTVFAELDVLDSLRTKSTADIVEMATHLDRIGSNSVDSLVKFLQRPQIAPFLRVADAVLGREVFDTVFGVPGNPKLARAFAQKAAQLRVDRDDPEDFDRKLTFVFQAYRTAPDEFAKAL
;
A
#
# COMPACT_ATOMS: atom_id res chain seq x y z
N MET A 1 6.49 -63.09 -2.33
CA MET A 1 6.28 -63.05 -0.86
C MET A 1 7.32 -62.09 -0.27
N ALA A 2 6.95 -60.85 -0.02
CA ALA A 2 7.83 -59.85 0.61
C ALA A 2 7.04 -59.16 1.73
N ARG A 3 7.59 -59.19 2.95
CA ARG A 3 6.97 -58.65 4.17
C ARG A 3 7.27 -57.16 4.30
N THR A 4 6.22 -56.37 4.46
CA THR A 4 6.27 -54.93 4.79
C THR A 4 6.65 -54.74 6.27
N PRO A 5 7.53 -53.78 6.61
CA PRO A 5 7.79 -53.45 8.02
C PRO A 5 6.71 -52.54 8.60
N ALA A 6 6.35 -52.80 9.85
CA ALA A 6 5.31 -52.11 10.61
C ALA A 6 5.81 -50.75 11.17
N SER A 7 4.94 -49.74 11.11
CA SER A 7 5.17 -48.42 11.69
C SER A 7 5.07 -48.42 13.23
N PRO A 8 5.82 -47.57 13.94
CA PRO A 8 5.77 -47.47 15.39
C PRO A 8 4.53 -46.71 15.90
N PRO A 9 4.08 -46.98 17.15
CA PRO A 9 2.86 -46.42 17.71
C PRO A 9 3.01 -44.95 18.12
N ARG A 10 1.91 -44.18 17.96
CA ARG A 10 1.80 -42.79 18.39
C ARG A 10 1.75 -42.64 19.92
N PRO A 11 2.32 -41.56 20.48
CA PRO A 11 2.21 -41.27 21.90
C PRO A 11 0.80 -40.76 22.29
N PRO A 12 0.37 -40.96 23.54
CA PRO A 12 -0.93 -40.55 24.05
C PRO A 12 -1.03 -39.03 24.30
N PRO A 13 -2.25 -38.45 24.30
CA PRO A 13 -2.47 -37.04 24.55
C PRO A 13 -2.29 -36.66 26.03
N PRO A 14 -1.90 -35.41 26.35
CA PRO A 14 -1.69 -34.95 27.72
C PRO A 14 -3.01 -34.76 28.47
N ALA A 15 -2.98 -35.13 29.75
CA ALA A 15 -4.10 -35.12 30.68
C ALA A 15 -4.63 -33.72 31.00
N ALA A 16 -5.96 -33.59 31.03
CA ALA A 16 -6.68 -32.40 31.46
C ALA A 16 -6.51 -32.17 32.97
N ASN A 17 -5.90 -31.06 33.34
CA ASN A 17 -5.70 -30.66 34.73
C ASN A 17 -6.95 -29.93 35.26
N ARG A 18 -7.79 -30.66 36.01
CA ARG A 18 -8.88 -30.11 36.82
C ARG A 18 -8.30 -29.67 38.16
N ASN A 19 -8.23 -28.36 38.41
CA ASN A 19 -8.09 -27.84 39.77
C ASN A 19 -9.34 -27.05 40.15
N ARG A 20 -10.04 -27.58 41.15
CA ARG A 20 -11.11 -26.96 41.94
C ARG A 20 -10.59 -26.82 43.37
N SER A 21 -11.07 -25.77 44.04
CA SER A 21 -11.09 -25.54 45.50
C SER A 21 -9.93 -24.74 46.09
N GLY A 22 -10.28 -23.60 46.69
CA GLY A 22 -9.38 -22.72 47.43
C GLY A 22 -10.07 -21.43 47.85
N GLU A 23 -11.20 -21.56 48.57
CA GLU A 23 -11.92 -20.48 49.24
C GLU A 23 -11.30 -20.25 50.63
N ALA A 24 -10.64 -19.10 50.86
CA ALA A 24 -10.48 -18.44 52.17
C ALA A 24 -9.61 -17.16 52.08
N ALA A 25 -9.96 -16.18 52.93
CA ALA A 25 -9.16 -15.02 53.35
C ALA A 25 -9.01 -13.83 52.36
N LYS A 26 -10.01 -12.94 52.36
CA LYS A 26 -9.90 -11.57 51.82
C LYS A 26 -10.33 -10.54 52.87
N LYS A 27 -9.43 -10.20 53.79
CA LYS A 27 -9.47 -8.98 54.61
C LYS A 27 -8.03 -8.51 54.86
N GLY A 28 -7.61 -7.46 54.14
CA GLY A 28 -6.32 -6.80 54.34
C GLY A 28 -5.67 -6.39 53.02
N GLY A 29 -5.98 -5.19 52.52
CA GLY A 29 -5.34 -4.69 51.29
C GLY A 29 -6.03 -3.47 50.67
N ALA A 30 -6.37 -2.46 51.47
CA ALA A 30 -6.99 -1.22 50.98
C ALA A 30 -6.08 0.02 51.08
N ARG A 31 -4.83 -0.11 51.57
CA ARG A 31 -3.93 1.05 51.78
C ARG A 31 -2.82 1.24 50.74
N ASP A 32 -2.50 0.26 49.89
CA ASP A 32 -1.38 0.37 48.94
C ASP A 32 -1.74 0.73 47.49
N LYS A 33 -3.03 0.66 47.10
CA LYS A 33 -3.44 1.03 45.72
C LYS A 33 -3.47 2.55 45.46
N ALA A 34 -3.69 3.36 46.50
CA ALA A 34 -3.76 4.82 46.36
C ALA A 34 -2.39 5.49 46.06
N GLY A 35 -1.28 4.80 46.34
CA GLY A 35 0.08 5.29 46.08
C GLY A 35 0.59 5.00 44.66
N GLN A 36 0.17 3.89 44.04
CA GLN A 36 0.57 3.52 42.68
C GLN A 36 -0.14 4.36 41.61
N ASP A 37 -1.43 4.68 41.78
CA ASP A 37 -2.19 5.50 40.82
C ASP A 37 -1.67 6.96 40.72
N LYS A 38 -1.17 7.52 41.83
CA LYS A 38 -0.59 8.87 41.82
C LYS A 38 0.76 8.96 41.09
N ARG A 39 1.58 7.90 41.15
CA ARG A 39 2.89 7.84 40.46
C ARG A 39 2.72 7.65 38.94
N ALA A 40 1.75 6.84 38.51
CA ALA A 40 1.43 6.68 37.08
C ALA A 40 0.90 7.99 36.45
N SER A 41 0.07 8.73 37.19
CA SER A 41 -0.47 10.02 36.75
C SER A 41 0.61 11.10 36.59
N HIS A 42 1.60 11.16 37.49
CA HIS A 42 2.67 12.16 37.43
C HIS A 42 3.65 11.90 36.26
N LYS A 43 3.96 10.63 35.98
CA LYS A 43 4.84 10.24 34.86
C LYS A 43 4.21 10.59 33.50
N GLY A 44 2.91 10.34 33.32
CA GLY A 44 2.20 10.72 32.09
C GLY A 44 2.09 12.23 31.87
N GLY A 45 2.07 13.03 32.94
CA GLY A 45 2.09 14.50 32.84
C GLY A 45 3.43 15.04 32.34
N GLN A 46 4.54 14.52 32.87
CA GLN A 46 5.89 14.92 32.46
C GLN A 46 6.20 14.55 31.00
N GLU A 47 5.82 13.34 30.58
CA GLU A 47 6.00 12.88 29.19
C GLU A 47 5.22 13.76 28.19
N ARG A 48 3.98 14.14 28.53
CA ARG A 48 3.18 15.05 27.69
C ARG A 48 3.75 16.46 27.61
N ALA A 49 4.25 16.99 28.73
CA ALA A 49 4.88 18.31 28.76
C ALA A 49 6.17 18.33 27.93
N GLY A 50 7.01 17.29 28.04
CA GLY A 50 8.20 17.12 27.21
C GLY A 50 7.86 17.02 25.72
N GLN A 51 6.82 16.24 25.37
CA GLN A 51 6.35 16.14 23.99
C GLN A 51 5.84 17.49 23.44
N ALA A 52 5.12 18.26 24.25
CA ALA A 52 4.64 19.58 23.85
C ALA A 52 5.79 20.56 23.56
N HIS A 53 6.83 20.54 24.40
CA HIS A 53 8.02 21.36 24.21
C HIS A 53 8.78 20.99 22.92
N VAL A 54 8.94 19.70 22.64
CA VAL A 54 9.55 19.21 21.39
C VAL A 54 8.75 19.68 20.17
N ILE A 55 7.42 19.55 20.18
CA ILE A 55 6.54 20.00 19.09
C ILE A 55 6.64 21.52 18.89
N GLN A 56 6.70 22.30 19.97
CA GLN A 56 6.87 23.74 19.91
C GLN A 56 8.19 24.12 19.23
N THR A 57 9.30 23.51 19.67
CA THR A 57 10.64 23.73 19.11
C THR A 57 10.69 23.42 17.61
N ILE A 58 10.06 22.32 17.19
CA ILE A 58 9.96 21.94 15.77
C ILE A 58 9.19 23.01 15.00
N ASN A 59 8.04 23.45 15.50
CA ASN A 59 7.23 24.46 14.81
C ASN A 59 7.94 25.81 14.71
N GLU A 60 8.67 26.24 15.74
CA GLU A 60 9.48 27.46 15.71
C GLU A 60 10.59 27.36 14.66
N THR A 61 11.29 26.23 14.61
CA THR A 61 12.34 25.97 13.61
C THR A 61 11.78 25.94 12.19
N LEU A 62 10.63 25.28 11.99
CA LEU A 62 9.94 25.21 10.70
C LEU A 62 9.43 26.57 10.23
N ARG A 63 8.96 27.43 11.15
CA ARG A 63 8.44 28.78 10.85
C ARG A 63 9.54 29.82 10.60
N GLY A 64 10.70 29.66 11.23
CA GLY A 64 11.82 30.58 11.11
C GLY A 64 12.86 30.08 10.10
N PRO A 65 14.01 29.54 10.55
CA PRO A 65 15.16 29.26 9.68
C PRO A 65 14.85 28.39 8.46
N VAL A 66 14.01 27.36 8.61
CA VAL A 66 13.64 26.47 7.51
C VAL A 66 12.83 27.21 6.45
N LEU A 67 11.84 28.00 6.87
CA LEU A 67 11.00 28.78 5.95
C LEU A 67 11.79 29.89 5.25
N GLU A 68 12.78 30.48 5.92
CA GLU A 68 13.69 31.47 5.32
C GLU A 68 14.50 30.86 4.16
N ILE A 69 15.08 29.66 4.37
CA ILE A 69 15.75 28.92 3.30
C ILE A 69 14.77 28.67 2.15
N TYR A 70 13.56 28.17 2.42
CA TYR A 70 12.57 27.94 1.36
C TYR A 70 12.16 29.22 0.61
N ARG A 71 11.97 30.35 1.30
CA ARG A 71 11.63 31.64 0.68
C ARG A 71 12.74 32.20 -0.22
N SER A 72 13.99 31.88 0.09
CA SER A 72 15.12 32.23 -0.76
C SER A 72 15.10 31.46 -2.09
N LEU A 73 14.63 30.22 -2.08
CA LEU A 73 14.65 29.29 -3.21
C LEU A 73 13.36 29.29 -4.05
N LEU A 74 12.21 29.52 -3.41
CA LEU A 74 10.88 29.42 -4.03
C LEU A 74 10.17 30.78 -3.97
N PRO A 75 10.17 31.56 -5.07
CA PRO A 75 9.52 32.87 -5.11
C PRO A 75 8.05 32.89 -4.64
N PRO A 76 7.20 31.88 -4.95
CA PRO A 76 5.81 31.87 -4.48
C PRO A 76 5.64 31.89 -2.96
N LEU A 77 6.64 31.45 -2.19
CA LEU A 77 6.55 31.39 -0.71
C LEU A 77 6.84 32.72 -0.02
N ARG A 78 7.37 33.72 -0.74
CA ARG A 78 7.78 35.00 -0.15
C ARG A 78 6.62 35.80 0.43
N THR A 79 5.43 35.67 -0.16
CA THR A 79 4.22 36.40 0.26
C THR A 79 3.29 35.56 1.13
N MET A 80 3.59 34.27 1.33
CA MET A 80 2.74 33.34 2.08
C MET A 80 3.25 33.17 3.51
N ASP A 81 2.32 33.05 4.45
CA ASP A 81 2.63 32.66 5.82
C ASP A 81 2.79 31.13 5.92
N TYR A 82 3.40 30.68 7.02
CA TYR A 82 3.61 29.26 7.26
C TYR A 82 2.31 28.44 7.24
N GLU A 83 1.24 29.03 7.77
CA GLU A 83 -0.08 28.40 7.88
C GLU A 83 -0.73 28.19 6.51
N GLY A 84 -0.65 29.19 5.62
CA GLY A 84 -1.13 29.11 4.25
C GLY A 84 -0.33 28.14 3.39
N ILE A 85 0.99 28.05 3.62
CA ILE A 85 1.84 27.04 2.96
C ILE A 85 1.39 25.64 3.36
N LEU A 86 1.25 25.36 4.67
CA LEU A 86 0.81 24.05 5.15
C LEU A 86 -0.61 23.69 4.70
N ALA A 87 -1.48 24.67 4.50
CA ALA A 87 -2.82 24.45 3.96
C ALA A 87 -2.83 24.10 2.45
N THR A 88 -1.68 24.17 1.77
CA THR A 88 -1.55 23.98 0.33
C THR A 88 -0.65 22.77 0.02
N PRO A 89 -1.21 21.56 -0.16
CA PRO A 89 -0.44 20.32 -0.34
C PRO A 89 0.60 20.39 -1.47
N THR A 90 0.32 21.11 -2.55
CA THR A 90 1.22 21.25 -3.70
C THR A 90 2.51 21.99 -3.34
N LEU A 91 2.41 23.03 -2.50
CA LEU A 91 3.57 23.76 -1.98
C LEU A 91 4.35 22.91 -0.97
N VAL A 92 3.64 22.15 -0.12
CA VAL A 92 4.27 21.24 0.84
C VAL A 92 5.05 20.14 0.10
N ASP A 93 4.50 19.51 -0.93
CA ASP A 93 5.20 18.52 -1.77
C ASP A 93 6.44 19.14 -2.42
N GLY A 94 6.31 20.34 -2.99
CA GLY A 94 7.44 21.09 -3.55
C GLY A 94 8.56 21.35 -2.54
N CYS A 95 8.21 21.75 -1.31
CA CYS A 95 9.19 21.96 -0.23
C CYS A 95 9.89 20.65 0.16
N LEU A 96 9.13 19.56 0.35
CA LEU A 96 9.70 18.25 0.72
C LEU A 96 10.67 17.72 -0.34
N ARG A 97 10.29 17.80 -1.63
CA ARG A 97 11.16 17.40 -2.74
C ARG A 97 12.39 18.29 -2.87
N LEU A 98 12.25 19.59 -2.59
CA LEU A 98 13.39 20.51 -2.61
C LEU A 98 14.37 20.19 -1.49
N PHE A 99 13.88 19.89 -0.28
CA PHE A 99 14.72 19.44 0.82
C PHE A 99 15.46 18.13 0.49
N GLU A 100 14.79 17.16 -0.13
CA GLU A 100 15.44 15.91 -0.56
C GLU A 100 16.56 16.15 -1.57
N LYS A 101 16.36 17.08 -2.52
CA LYS A 101 17.35 17.41 -3.56
C LYS A 101 18.48 18.32 -3.08
N ARG A 102 18.21 19.19 -2.11
CA ARG A 102 19.10 20.27 -1.65
C ARG A 102 19.30 20.22 -0.13
N ARG A 103 19.51 19.02 0.40
CA ARG A 103 19.69 18.77 1.84
C ARG A 103 20.88 19.55 2.42
N ASP A 104 21.91 19.76 1.61
CA ASP A 104 23.10 20.56 1.93
C ASP A 104 22.77 21.96 2.45
N LEU A 105 21.74 22.60 1.89
CA LEU A 105 21.30 23.92 2.30
C LEU A 105 20.73 23.96 3.72
N PHE A 106 20.34 22.81 4.26
CA PHE A 106 19.78 22.66 5.60
C PHE A 106 20.79 22.08 6.60
N ALA A 107 22.05 21.84 6.20
CA ALA A 107 23.04 21.15 7.03
C ALA A 107 23.24 21.80 8.41
N ALA A 108 23.17 23.14 8.51
CA ALA A 108 23.27 23.85 9.78
C ALA A 108 22.13 23.56 10.78
N LEU A 109 20.98 23.09 10.27
CA LEU A 109 19.81 22.72 11.08
C LEU A 109 19.77 21.21 11.37
N LEU A 110 20.53 20.42 10.61
CA LEU A 110 20.57 18.96 10.70
C LEU A 110 21.74 18.53 11.59
N VAL A 111 21.62 18.83 12.89
CA VAL A 111 22.62 18.49 13.90
C VAL A 111 22.01 17.69 15.04
N THR A 112 22.79 16.79 15.64
CA THR A 112 22.42 16.04 16.85
C THR A 112 22.36 16.96 18.07
N GLU A 113 21.95 16.42 19.21
CA GLU A 113 22.03 17.10 20.51
C GLU A 113 23.45 17.58 20.84
N THR A 114 24.47 16.78 20.49
CA THR A 114 25.90 17.11 20.68
C THR A 114 26.46 18.09 19.64
N GLY A 115 25.66 18.49 18.64
CA GLY A 115 26.08 19.40 17.57
C GLY A 115 26.79 18.71 16.40
N ALA A 116 26.86 17.38 16.37
CA ALA A 116 27.42 16.65 15.24
C ALA A 116 26.45 16.71 14.03
N PRO A 117 26.95 16.80 12.78
CA PRO A 117 26.09 16.82 11.59
C PRO A 117 25.38 15.48 11.38
N VAL A 118 24.11 15.53 10.93
CA VAL A 118 23.25 14.37 10.67
C VAL A 118 23.02 14.20 9.17
N THR A 119 23.51 13.09 8.62
CA THR A 119 23.45 12.82 7.17
C THR A 119 22.27 11.94 6.75
N ASP A 120 21.73 11.13 7.66
CA ASP A 120 20.59 10.24 7.41
C ASP A 120 19.26 10.79 7.97
N ASP A 121 18.15 10.10 7.70
CA ASP A 121 16.80 10.58 8.07
C ASP A 121 16.29 10.03 9.41
N ASP A 122 16.96 9.04 9.99
CA ASP A 122 16.50 8.28 11.14
C ASP A 122 17.21 8.69 12.45
N THR A 123 18.43 9.24 12.34
CA THR A 123 19.18 9.80 13.46
C THR A 123 18.42 10.99 14.08
N PRO A 124 18.19 11.00 15.40
CA PRO A 124 17.54 12.12 16.09
C PRO A 124 18.35 13.42 15.99
N LEU A 125 17.65 14.51 15.64
CA LEU A 125 18.20 15.87 15.66
C LEU A 125 18.24 16.42 17.10
N ARG A 126 18.78 17.63 17.27
CA ARG A 126 18.81 18.36 18.55
C ARG A 126 17.47 18.43 19.28
N CYS A 127 16.35 18.44 18.55
CA CYS A 127 15.01 18.43 19.14
C CYS A 127 14.52 17.04 19.62
N GLY A 128 15.36 16.00 19.54
CA GLY A 128 15.03 14.63 19.91
C GLY A 128 14.15 13.89 18.89
N ARG A 129 13.97 14.44 17.68
CA ARG A 129 13.18 13.85 16.59
C ARG A 129 14.02 13.70 15.34
N SER A 130 13.79 12.62 14.60
CA SER A 130 14.43 12.38 13.32
C SER A 130 13.79 13.21 12.20
N VAL A 131 14.44 13.29 11.05
CA VAL A 131 13.85 13.95 9.86
C VAL A 131 12.60 13.20 9.40
N THR A 132 12.60 11.88 9.48
CA THR A 132 11.43 11.03 9.20
C THR A 132 10.22 11.40 10.07
N ASP A 133 10.44 11.61 11.38
CA ASP A 133 9.40 12.05 12.32
C ASP A 133 8.85 13.44 11.96
N ILE A 134 9.74 14.38 11.63
CA ILE A 134 9.37 15.76 11.26
C ILE A 134 8.58 15.77 9.95
N ARG A 135 9.01 15.01 8.93
CA ARG A 135 8.25 14.88 7.68
C ARG A 135 6.86 14.33 7.93
N THR A 136 6.73 13.28 8.73
CA THR A 136 5.43 12.72 9.13
C THR A 136 4.54 13.77 9.79
N LEU A 137 5.11 14.58 10.69
CA LEU A 137 4.39 15.68 11.34
C LEU A 137 3.93 16.75 10.34
N VAL A 138 4.76 17.11 9.37
CA VAL A 138 4.41 18.06 8.29
C VAL A 138 3.27 17.51 7.42
N VAL A 139 3.36 16.25 6.97
CA VAL A 139 2.32 15.60 6.16
C VAL A 139 0.98 15.58 6.89
N ARG A 140 0.98 15.17 8.17
CA ARG A 140 -0.22 15.15 9.02
C ARG A 140 -0.80 16.54 9.23
N THR A 141 0.05 17.52 9.49
CA THR A 141 -0.40 18.90 9.71
C THR A 141 -0.99 19.49 8.43
N ALA A 142 -0.37 19.23 7.28
CA ALA A 142 -0.89 19.66 5.99
C ALA A 142 -2.26 19.02 5.69
N ALA A 143 -2.39 17.71 5.90
CA ALA A 143 -3.66 17.01 5.71
C ALA A 143 -4.75 17.54 6.65
N LYS A 144 -4.44 17.73 7.94
CA LYS A 144 -5.37 18.28 8.92
C LYS A 144 -5.89 19.67 8.52
N LYS A 145 -4.98 20.54 8.07
CA LYS A 145 -5.34 21.90 7.60
C LYS A 145 -6.19 21.85 6.35
N TYR A 146 -5.79 21.04 5.38
CA TYR A 146 -6.52 20.89 4.14
C TYR A 146 -7.93 20.33 4.41
N PHE A 147 -8.06 19.31 5.24
CA PHE A 147 -9.36 18.73 5.61
C PHE A 147 -10.24 19.73 6.35
N ARG A 148 -9.70 20.55 7.26
CA ARG A 148 -10.50 21.60 7.92
C ARG A 148 -10.96 22.69 6.96
N ALA A 149 -10.14 23.04 5.97
CA ALA A 149 -10.49 24.05 4.98
C ALA A 149 -11.51 23.55 3.93
N HIS A 150 -11.52 22.25 3.62
CA HIS A 150 -12.27 21.69 2.48
C HIS A 150 -13.28 20.57 2.85
N GLY A 151 -13.06 19.87 3.95
CA GLY A 151 -13.79 18.64 4.32
C GLY A 151 -15.21 18.85 4.83
N ASP A 152 -15.57 20.05 5.28
CA ASP A 152 -16.98 20.36 5.58
C ASP A 152 -17.72 20.97 4.36
N ARG A 153 -17.00 21.21 3.25
CA ARG A 153 -17.52 21.80 1.99
C ARG A 153 -17.59 20.80 0.83
N ILE A 154 -17.63 19.52 1.18
CA ILE A 154 -17.53 18.34 0.29
C ILE A 154 -18.47 18.38 -0.93
N HIS A 155 -19.54 19.18 -0.91
CA HIS A 155 -20.50 19.26 -2.01
C HIS A 155 -20.16 20.28 -3.11
N ASN A 156 -19.05 21.04 -3.00
CA ASN A 156 -18.71 22.08 -3.98
C ASN A 156 -17.37 21.80 -4.70
N ALA A 157 -17.42 21.05 -5.81
CA ALA A 157 -16.24 20.71 -6.61
C ALA A 157 -15.54 21.95 -7.19
N ASP A 158 -16.30 23.02 -7.50
CA ASP A 158 -15.77 24.25 -8.09
C ASP A 158 -14.93 25.07 -7.09
N GLU A 159 -15.29 25.07 -5.80
CA GLU A 159 -14.46 25.67 -4.75
C GLU A 159 -13.13 24.92 -4.58
N THR A 160 -13.17 23.59 -4.70
CA THR A 160 -11.95 22.76 -4.64
C THR A 160 -11.04 23.06 -5.84
N LYS A 161 -11.62 23.27 -7.04
CA LYS A 161 -10.89 23.65 -8.25
C LYS A 161 -10.19 25.01 -8.11
N ALA A 162 -10.87 26.02 -7.59
CA ALA A 162 -10.31 27.37 -7.45
C ALA A 162 -9.13 27.44 -6.48
N ARG A 163 -9.07 26.53 -5.50
CA ARG A 163 -8.09 26.57 -4.39
C ARG A 163 -7.00 25.52 -4.45
N ALA A 164 -7.20 24.41 -5.17
CA ALA A 164 -6.25 23.31 -5.23
C ALA A 164 -4.98 23.59 -6.07
N GLY A 165 -4.82 24.82 -6.57
CA GLY A 165 -3.57 25.30 -7.16
C GLY A 165 -3.07 24.44 -8.32
N GLY A 166 -3.79 24.43 -9.44
CA GLY A 166 -3.33 24.02 -10.78
C GLY A 166 -2.95 22.56 -11.02
N THR A 167 -2.41 21.83 -10.04
CA THR A 167 -1.88 20.47 -10.22
C THR A 167 -2.87 19.37 -9.84
N VAL A 168 -3.94 19.71 -9.13
CA VAL A 168 -5.00 18.76 -8.78
C VAL A 168 -6.03 18.72 -9.89
N SER A 169 -6.29 17.53 -10.44
CA SER A 169 -7.37 17.34 -11.41
C SER A 169 -8.73 17.48 -10.73
N ALA A 170 -9.34 18.67 -10.84
CA ALA A 170 -10.67 18.93 -10.32
C ALA A 170 -11.72 17.97 -10.86
N SER A 171 -11.59 17.58 -12.14
CA SER A 171 -12.46 16.57 -12.77
C SER A 171 -12.38 15.23 -12.05
N LEU A 172 -11.18 14.81 -11.63
CA LEU A 172 -10.98 13.56 -10.92
C LEU A 172 -11.61 13.65 -9.53
N VAL A 173 -11.34 14.73 -8.79
CA VAL A 173 -11.94 14.94 -7.45
C VAL A 173 -13.47 14.90 -7.53
N ALA A 174 -14.08 15.58 -8.51
CA ALA A 174 -15.52 15.54 -8.74
C ALA A 174 -16.02 14.12 -9.02
N ARG A 175 -15.31 13.34 -9.85
CA ARG A 175 -15.63 11.93 -10.09
C ARG A 175 -15.52 11.08 -8.83
N LEU A 176 -14.53 11.30 -7.97
CA LEU A 176 -14.41 10.56 -6.70
C LEU A 176 -15.62 10.83 -5.78
N PHE A 177 -16.06 12.08 -5.68
CA PHE A 177 -17.26 12.43 -4.91
C PHE A 177 -18.52 11.77 -5.47
N ASP A 178 -18.70 11.79 -6.80
CA ASP A 178 -19.81 11.10 -7.47
C ASP A 178 -19.81 9.59 -7.19
N LEU A 179 -18.63 8.95 -7.35
CA LEU A 179 -18.46 7.52 -7.06
C LEU A 179 -18.78 7.18 -5.60
N VAL A 180 -18.35 8.01 -4.67
CA VAL A 180 -18.64 7.82 -3.24
C VAL A 180 -20.12 7.97 -2.95
N ALA A 181 -20.76 9.03 -3.47
CA ALA A 181 -22.18 9.25 -3.29
C ALA A 181 -23.02 8.07 -3.85
N ARG A 182 -22.60 7.50 -4.98
CA ARG A 182 -23.33 6.42 -5.67
C ARG A 182 -23.06 5.03 -5.09
N LEU A 183 -21.79 4.70 -4.84
CA LEU A 183 -21.36 3.32 -4.56
C LEU A 183 -21.00 3.09 -3.09
N TRP A 184 -20.87 4.15 -2.30
CA TRP A 184 -20.52 4.10 -0.88
C TRP A 184 -21.50 4.90 -0.01
N PRO A 185 -22.82 4.62 -0.11
CA PRO A 185 -23.80 5.33 0.70
C PRO A 185 -23.50 5.07 2.18
N SER A 186 -23.49 6.15 2.98
CA SER A 186 -23.35 6.04 4.42
C SER A 186 -24.43 5.12 4.98
N ARG A 187 -23.98 4.04 5.65
CA ARG A 187 -24.83 3.02 6.27
C ARG A 187 -25.89 3.60 7.21
N ASP A 188 -25.63 4.78 7.75
CA ASP A 188 -26.50 5.42 8.72
C ASP A 188 -27.80 5.97 8.12
N GLY A 189 -27.94 6.13 6.79
CA GLY A 189 -29.14 6.67 6.14
C GLY A 189 -29.58 8.07 6.60
N ARG A 190 -28.93 8.60 7.65
CA ARG A 190 -29.07 9.93 8.17
C ARG A 190 -28.41 10.85 7.16
N LYS A 191 -29.28 11.47 6.35
CA LYS A 191 -29.03 12.77 5.75
C LYS A 191 -28.16 13.57 6.72
N PRO A 192 -26.99 14.11 6.30
CA PRO A 192 -26.19 14.94 7.18
C PRO A 192 -27.13 16.04 7.67
N ALA A 193 -27.51 15.95 8.94
CA ALA A 193 -28.44 16.88 9.52
C ALA A 193 -27.73 18.23 9.47
N SER A 194 -28.17 19.08 8.54
CA SER A 194 -27.99 20.52 8.60
C SER A 194 -28.82 21.01 9.79
N ASP A 195 -28.44 20.59 10.99
CA ASP A 195 -29.08 21.00 12.22
C ASP A 195 -28.30 22.24 12.69
N PRO A 196 -28.84 23.45 12.51
CA PRO A 196 -28.13 24.69 12.82
C PRO A 196 -27.83 24.85 14.31
N ALA A 197 -28.31 23.94 15.17
CA ALA A 197 -28.15 23.98 16.62
C ALA A 197 -26.98 23.11 17.17
N ARG A 198 -26.10 22.58 16.31
CA ARG A 198 -25.01 21.72 16.80
C ARG A 198 -23.97 22.55 17.56
N LYS A 199 -23.76 22.23 18.85
CA LYS A 199 -22.80 22.92 19.72
C LYS A 199 -21.38 22.89 19.13
N PRO A 200 -20.60 23.99 19.23
CA PRO A 200 -19.24 24.12 18.65
C PRO A 200 -18.17 23.18 19.23
N THR A 201 -18.52 22.30 20.17
CA THR A 201 -17.61 21.31 20.75
C THR A 201 -17.61 19.97 20.01
N ASP A 202 -18.56 19.72 19.10
CA ASP A 202 -18.55 18.53 18.27
C ASP A 202 -17.47 18.69 17.19
N LYS A 203 -16.37 17.94 17.32
CA LYS A 203 -15.33 17.83 16.27
C LYS A 203 -16.02 17.64 14.91
N GLY A 204 -15.79 18.60 14.01
CA GLY A 204 -16.39 18.64 12.68
C GLY A 204 -16.09 17.39 11.86
N GLY A 205 -16.81 17.20 10.75
CA GLY A 205 -16.63 16.04 9.88
C GLY A 205 -15.17 15.88 9.43
N ALA A 206 -14.55 17.01 9.09
CA ALA A 206 -13.13 17.12 8.77
C ALA A 206 -12.18 16.57 9.85
N ASP A 207 -12.40 16.90 11.12
CA ASP A 207 -11.53 16.44 12.22
C ASP A 207 -11.66 14.93 12.43
N ARG A 208 -12.86 14.38 12.28
CA ARG A 208 -13.09 12.93 12.41
C ARG A 208 -12.52 12.14 11.23
N LEU A 209 -12.49 12.73 10.03
CA LEU A 209 -11.81 12.16 8.87
C LEU A 209 -10.29 12.17 9.09
N TYR A 210 -9.75 13.30 9.56
CA TYR A 210 -8.35 13.39 9.91
C TYR A 210 -7.96 12.34 10.95
N GLU A 211 -8.73 12.16 12.02
CA GLU A 211 -8.45 11.17 13.06
C GLU A 211 -8.41 9.74 12.51
N ALA A 212 -9.30 9.39 11.56
CA ALA A 212 -9.29 8.09 10.90
C ALA A 212 -8.08 7.91 9.97
N MET A 213 -7.65 8.98 9.30
CA MET A 213 -6.58 8.95 8.29
C MET A 213 -5.17 9.13 8.88
N ALA A 214 -5.04 9.82 10.03
CA ALA A 214 -3.77 10.18 10.64
C ALA A 214 -2.82 9.00 10.88
N PRO A 215 -3.28 7.80 11.30
CA PRO A 215 -2.40 6.64 11.41
C PRO A 215 -1.69 6.31 10.10
N TYR A 216 -2.29 6.57 8.94
CA TYR A 216 -1.77 6.18 7.63
C TYR A 216 -1.03 7.30 6.90
N LEU A 217 -1.06 8.54 7.39
CA LEU A 217 -0.30 9.67 6.84
C LEU A 217 1.13 9.67 7.39
N ARG A 218 2.00 8.87 6.78
CA ARG A 218 3.38 8.62 7.25
C ARG A 218 4.45 9.02 6.23
N HIS A 219 4.09 9.21 4.96
CA HIS A 219 5.05 9.32 3.89
C HIS A 219 4.88 10.61 3.07
N PRO A 220 5.99 11.23 2.61
CA PRO A 220 5.96 12.42 1.75
C PRO A 220 5.14 12.26 0.46
N TRP A 221 5.19 11.08 -0.17
CA TRP A 221 4.46 10.80 -1.41
C TRP A 221 2.93 10.93 -1.26
N GLN A 222 2.40 10.92 -0.03
CA GLN A 222 0.98 11.09 0.24
C GLN A 222 0.51 12.54 0.17
N VAL A 223 1.41 13.51 0.27
CA VAL A 223 1.05 14.93 0.22
C VAL A 223 0.24 15.29 -1.03
N PRO A 224 0.67 14.95 -2.26
CA PRO A 224 -0.13 15.20 -3.46
C PRO A 224 -1.47 14.44 -3.49
N LEU A 225 -1.67 13.43 -2.64
CA LEU A 225 -2.92 12.67 -2.53
C LEU A 225 -3.93 13.27 -1.54
N ILE A 226 -3.49 14.16 -0.64
CA ILE A 226 -4.36 14.81 0.37
C ILE A 226 -5.66 15.39 -0.24
N PRO A 227 -5.63 16.10 -1.39
CA PRO A 227 -6.86 16.60 -2.01
C PRO A 227 -7.89 15.53 -2.35
N TYR A 228 -7.42 14.33 -2.72
CA TYR A 228 -8.26 13.20 -3.10
C TYR A 228 -8.77 12.42 -1.88
N TYR A 229 -7.99 12.39 -0.79
CA TYR A 229 -8.41 11.77 0.47
C TYR A 229 -9.65 12.41 1.10
N VAL A 230 -9.92 13.69 0.82
CA VAL A 230 -11.15 14.37 1.29
C VAL A 230 -12.42 13.70 0.75
N ALA A 231 -12.35 13.05 -0.41
CA ALA A 231 -13.48 12.34 -0.98
C ALA A 231 -13.79 11.02 -0.27
N LEU A 232 -12.85 10.44 0.50
CA LEU A 232 -13.01 9.10 1.06
C LEU A 232 -13.97 9.08 2.25
N PRO A 233 -14.93 8.13 2.28
CA PRO A 233 -15.73 7.86 3.47
C PRO A 233 -14.85 7.42 4.64
N ARG A 234 -15.17 7.91 5.85
CA ARG A 234 -14.47 7.51 7.08
C ARG A 234 -14.51 6.01 7.34
N THR A 235 -15.63 5.37 7.04
CA THR A 235 -15.82 3.92 7.17
C THR A 235 -14.88 3.17 6.24
N LEU A 236 -14.74 3.62 5.00
CA LEU A 236 -13.79 3.05 4.04
C LEU A 236 -12.35 3.24 4.53
N VAL A 237 -11.97 4.42 5.04
CA VAL A 237 -10.63 4.65 5.59
C VAL A 237 -10.32 3.68 6.74
N ALA A 238 -11.27 3.49 7.66
CA ALA A 238 -11.12 2.58 8.80
C ALA A 238 -11.04 1.11 8.37
N GLU A 239 -11.85 0.70 7.40
CA GLU A 239 -11.84 -0.65 6.83
C GLU A 239 -10.54 -0.91 6.07
N MET A 240 -10.03 0.10 5.35
CA MET A 240 -8.83 -0.06 4.54
C MET A 240 -7.56 -0.19 5.33
N GLY A 241 -7.43 0.54 6.43
CA GLY A 241 -6.26 0.44 7.28
C GLY A 241 -4.95 0.72 6.52
N GLU A 242 -3.95 -0.14 6.73
CA GLU A 242 -2.64 -0.05 6.06
C GLU A 242 -2.75 -0.22 4.53
N GLY A 243 -3.82 -0.83 4.03
CA GLY A 243 -4.14 -0.93 2.61
C GLY A 243 -4.13 0.41 1.86
N LEU A 244 -4.43 1.52 2.54
CA LEU A 244 -4.33 2.86 1.96
C LEU A 244 -2.91 3.22 1.51
N LEU A 245 -1.87 2.64 2.12
CA LEU A 245 -0.48 2.88 1.77
C LEU A 245 -0.10 2.27 0.40
N SER A 246 -0.89 1.32 -0.09
CA SER A 246 -0.72 0.75 -1.43
C SER A 246 -1.24 1.68 -2.54
N LEU A 247 -2.12 2.64 -2.22
CA LEU A 247 -2.77 3.54 -3.15
C LEU A 247 -1.93 4.81 -3.37
N ARG A 248 -0.93 4.70 -4.25
CA ARG A 248 0.09 5.74 -4.46
C ARG A 248 -0.29 6.78 -5.51
N ARG A 249 -1.32 6.51 -6.31
CA ARG A 249 -1.79 7.38 -7.37
C ARG A 249 -3.26 7.75 -7.18
N PRO A 250 -3.68 8.92 -7.67
CA PRO A 250 -5.10 9.28 -7.69
C PRO A 250 -5.97 8.26 -8.43
N ASP A 251 -5.44 7.66 -9.50
CA ASP A 251 -6.12 6.61 -10.28
C ASP A 251 -6.38 5.35 -9.46
N ASP A 252 -5.50 5.04 -8.49
CA ASP A 252 -5.69 3.89 -7.59
C ASP A 252 -6.90 4.11 -6.67
N LEU A 253 -7.08 5.35 -6.18
CA LEU A 253 -8.24 5.74 -5.38
C LEU A 253 -9.53 5.69 -6.20
N GLU A 254 -9.51 6.16 -7.44
CA GLU A 254 -10.65 6.07 -8.35
C GLU A 254 -11.04 4.61 -8.61
N SER A 255 -10.05 3.77 -8.90
CA SER A 255 -10.25 2.34 -9.16
C SER A 255 -10.84 1.63 -7.94
N LEU A 256 -10.33 1.91 -6.73
CA LEU A 256 -10.87 1.38 -5.49
C LEU A 256 -12.33 1.79 -5.28
N LEU A 257 -12.66 3.06 -5.48
CA LEU A 257 -14.03 3.55 -5.27
C LEU A 257 -15.03 2.95 -6.25
N ARG A 258 -14.59 2.63 -7.48
CA ARG A 258 -15.42 1.98 -8.50
C ARG A 258 -15.86 0.56 -8.14
N ILE A 259 -15.14 -0.13 -7.25
CA ILE A 259 -15.53 -1.45 -6.73
C ILE A 259 -16.88 -1.33 -6.01
N GLY A 260 -17.05 -0.26 -5.24
CA GLY A 260 -18.28 -0.03 -4.49
C GLY A 260 -18.41 -0.92 -3.26
N ARG A 261 -19.33 -0.54 -2.38
CA ARG A 261 -19.46 -1.16 -1.05
C ARG A 261 -19.96 -2.60 -1.10
N ALA A 262 -20.87 -2.90 -2.02
CA ALA A 262 -21.47 -4.23 -2.14
C ALA A 262 -20.41 -5.27 -2.51
N ASP A 263 -19.70 -5.05 -3.62
CA ASP A 263 -18.64 -5.94 -4.09
C ASP A 263 -17.51 -6.05 -3.08
N PHE A 264 -17.19 -4.98 -2.34
CA PHE A 264 -16.19 -5.02 -1.29
C PHE A 264 -16.59 -5.94 -0.12
N ASN A 265 -17.85 -5.84 0.34
CA ASN A 265 -18.37 -6.72 1.38
C ASN A 265 -18.44 -8.19 0.89
N GLU A 266 -18.84 -8.40 -0.36
CA GLU A 266 -18.88 -9.72 -0.99
C GLU A 266 -17.49 -10.35 -1.07
N ALA A 267 -16.49 -9.59 -1.53
CA ALA A 267 -15.10 -10.04 -1.57
C ALA A 267 -14.60 -10.43 -0.18
N GLN A 268 -14.88 -9.64 0.86
CA GLN A 268 -14.53 -9.99 2.23
C GLN A 268 -15.21 -11.28 2.69
N ALA A 269 -16.48 -11.50 2.33
CA ALA A 269 -17.19 -12.73 2.65
C ALA A 269 -16.59 -13.95 1.93
N ILE A 270 -16.17 -13.81 0.67
CA ILE A 270 -15.48 -14.86 -0.09
C ILE A 270 -14.10 -15.15 0.52
N CYS A 271 -13.34 -14.11 0.85
CA CYS A 271 -11.97 -14.26 1.37
C CYS A 271 -11.92 -14.85 2.79
N GLY A 272 -12.96 -14.62 3.61
CA GLY A 272 -13.02 -15.10 4.97
C GLY A 272 -11.88 -14.54 5.84
N ASP A 273 -11.05 -15.43 6.37
CA ASP A 273 -9.91 -15.14 7.24
C ASP A 273 -8.82 -14.31 6.54
N LEU A 274 -8.65 -14.48 5.23
CA LEU A 274 -7.68 -13.74 4.44
C LEU A 274 -8.14 -12.35 4.00
N SER A 275 -9.36 -11.95 4.35
CA SER A 275 -9.89 -10.63 3.97
C SER A 275 -8.99 -9.48 4.42
N ARG A 276 -8.42 -9.54 5.63
CA ARG A 276 -7.50 -8.49 6.11
C ARG A 276 -6.22 -8.41 5.28
N GLU A 277 -5.62 -9.56 4.97
CA GLU A 277 -4.40 -9.64 4.15
C GLU A 277 -4.63 -9.06 2.74
N MET A 278 -5.78 -9.37 2.13
CA MET A 278 -6.19 -8.78 0.86
C MET A 278 -6.23 -7.25 0.93
N LEU A 279 -6.90 -6.70 1.94
CA LEU A 279 -7.05 -5.25 2.09
C LEU A 279 -5.72 -4.56 2.36
N ASP A 280 -4.87 -5.15 3.20
CA ASP A 280 -3.55 -4.60 3.53
C ASP A 280 -2.57 -4.63 2.35
N THR A 281 -2.67 -5.67 1.52
CA THR A 281 -1.70 -5.87 0.43
C THR A 281 -2.11 -5.16 -0.85
N ASN A 282 -3.33 -5.43 -1.33
CA ASN A 282 -3.85 -4.84 -2.55
C ASN A 282 -5.38 -4.78 -2.50
N PRO A 283 -5.96 -3.66 -2.04
CA PRO A 283 -7.40 -3.57 -1.82
C PRO A 283 -8.21 -3.62 -3.12
N ARG A 284 -7.57 -3.41 -4.28
CA ARG A 284 -8.22 -3.56 -5.60
C ARG A 284 -8.53 -5.01 -5.94
N ALA A 285 -7.85 -5.96 -5.30
CA ALA A 285 -8.12 -7.39 -5.45
C ALA A 285 -9.56 -7.75 -5.11
N ALA A 286 -10.26 -6.96 -4.29
CA ALA A 286 -11.67 -7.17 -3.98
C ALA A 286 -12.53 -7.32 -5.24
N GLN A 287 -12.28 -6.51 -6.28
CA GLN A 287 -13.03 -6.60 -7.53
C GLN A 287 -12.80 -7.94 -8.23
N GLY A 288 -11.56 -8.39 -8.31
CA GLY A 288 -11.25 -9.70 -8.91
C GLY A 288 -11.83 -10.84 -8.10
N VAL A 289 -11.82 -10.76 -6.77
CA VAL A 289 -12.37 -11.81 -5.90
C VAL A 289 -13.86 -11.97 -6.15
N THR A 290 -14.60 -10.87 -6.18
CA THR A 290 -16.04 -10.87 -6.51
C THR A 290 -16.29 -11.39 -7.92
N ARG A 291 -15.48 -10.97 -8.90
CA ARG A 291 -15.57 -11.44 -10.30
C ARG A 291 -15.27 -12.95 -10.44
N ALA A 292 -14.29 -13.46 -9.70
CA ALA A 292 -13.95 -14.88 -9.69
C ALA A 292 -15.07 -15.70 -9.06
N GLY A 293 -15.66 -15.19 -7.97
CA GLY A 293 -16.59 -15.90 -7.12
C GLY A 293 -15.90 -16.95 -6.24
N GLY A 294 -16.61 -17.48 -5.25
CA GLY A 294 -16.02 -18.33 -4.21
C GLY A 294 -15.35 -19.62 -4.73
N LYS A 295 -15.91 -20.26 -5.75
CA LYS A 295 -15.34 -21.51 -6.31
C LYS A 295 -13.99 -21.28 -6.99
N GLU A 296 -13.89 -20.24 -7.80
CA GLU A 296 -12.65 -19.94 -8.52
C GLU A 296 -11.61 -19.34 -7.59
N TYR A 297 -12.03 -18.49 -6.63
CA TYR A 297 -11.17 -18.02 -5.56
C TYR A 297 -10.52 -19.18 -4.81
N GLU A 298 -11.29 -20.18 -4.37
CA GLU A 298 -10.72 -21.31 -3.62
C GLU A 298 -9.79 -22.18 -4.47
N ARG A 299 -10.09 -22.36 -5.76
CA ARG A 299 -9.23 -23.05 -6.72
C ARG A 299 -7.87 -22.37 -6.83
N LEU A 300 -7.87 -21.05 -7.02
CA LEU A 300 -6.65 -20.26 -7.14
C LEU A 300 -5.91 -20.16 -5.81
N ARG A 301 -6.62 -19.98 -4.69
CA ARG A 301 -6.04 -19.92 -3.34
C ARG A 301 -5.27 -21.20 -3.02
N SER A 302 -5.90 -22.36 -3.23
CA SER A 302 -5.31 -23.68 -2.95
C SER A 302 -4.03 -23.94 -3.75
N GLY A 303 -3.95 -23.40 -4.96
CA GLY A 303 -2.79 -23.57 -5.84
C GLY A 303 -1.72 -22.49 -5.71
N LEU A 304 -2.08 -21.23 -5.47
CA LEU A 304 -1.16 -20.10 -5.60
C LEU A 304 -0.73 -19.48 -4.28
N HIS A 305 -1.60 -19.41 -3.27
CA HIS A 305 -1.32 -18.64 -2.06
C HIS A 305 -0.09 -19.18 -1.32
N ALA A 306 0.06 -20.51 -1.26
CA ALA A 306 1.23 -21.16 -0.65
C ALA A 306 2.57 -20.82 -1.35
N HIS A 307 2.53 -20.50 -2.65
CA HIS A 307 3.74 -20.19 -3.44
C HIS A 307 4.02 -18.68 -3.55
N MET A 308 2.97 -17.85 -3.54
CA MET A 308 3.08 -16.40 -3.76
C MET A 308 3.03 -15.59 -2.46
N GLY A 309 2.45 -16.15 -1.39
CA GLY A 309 2.09 -15.40 -0.20
C GLY A 309 1.24 -14.17 -0.55
N PRO A 310 1.51 -12.99 0.04
CA PRO A 310 0.74 -11.78 -0.23
C PRO A 310 0.72 -11.32 -1.70
N ARG A 311 1.72 -11.69 -2.52
CA ARG A 311 1.74 -11.35 -3.97
C ARG A 311 0.57 -11.96 -4.73
N PHE A 312 -0.08 -12.98 -4.17
CA PHE A 312 -1.31 -13.57 -4.67
C PHE A 312 -2.39 -12.52 -4.96
N TRP A 313 -2.51 -11.48 -4.13
CA TRP A 313 -3.55 -10.45 -4.30
C TRP A 313 -3.35 -9.60 -5.56
N THR A 314 -2.14 -9.52 -6.09
CA THR A 314 -1.88 -8.84 -7.37
C THR A 314 -2.59 -9.55 -8.53
N VAL A 315 -2.69 -10.89 -8.50
CA VAL A 315 -3.40 -11.67 -9.54
C VAL A 315 -4.88 -11.29 -9.60
N PHE A 316 -5.50 -11.01 -8.44
CA PHE A 316 -6.89 -10.59 -8.36
C PHE A 316 -7.10 -9.10 -8.67
N ALA A 317 -6.04 -8.28 -8.61
CA ALA A 317 -6.14 -6.89 -9.04
C ALA A 317 -6.11 -6.75 -10.58
N GLU A 318 -5.46 -7.70 -11.27
CA GLU A 318 -5.33 -7.73 -12.73
C GLU A 318 -6.42 -8.60 -13.37
N LEU A 319 -7.58 -7.99 -13.67
CA LEU A 319 -8.77 -8.72 -14.14
C LEU A 319 -8.53 -9.53 -15.42
N ASP A 320 -7.72 -9.02 -16.35
CA ASP A 320 -7.41 -9.72 -17.60
C ASP A 320 -6.57 -10.99 -17.35
N VAL A 321 -5.63 -10.92 -16.41
CA VAL A 321 -4.84 -12.09 -15.98
C VAL A 321 -5.77 -13.09 -15.34
N LEU A 322 -6.61 -12.64 -14.40
CA LEU A 322 -7.60 -13.49 -13.74
C LEU A 322 -8.51 -14.21 -14.74
N ASP A 323 -9.04 -13.51 -15.74
CA ASP A 323 -9.88 -14.10 -16.79
C ASP A 323 -9.13 -15.17 -17.61
N SER A 324 -7.87 -14.91 -17.98
CA SER A 324 -7.03 -15.89 -18.69
C SER A 324 -6.84 -17.17 -17.87
N LEU A 325 -6.61 -17.06 -16.55
CA LEU A 325 -6.37 -18.19 -15.65
C LEU A 325 -7.60 -19.10 -15.48
N ARG A 326 -8.83 -18.60 -15.69
CA ARG A 326 -10.08 -19.41 -15.54
C ARG A 326 -10.11 -20.63 -16.44
N THR A 327 -9.41 -20.56 -17.57
CA THR A 327 -9.35 -21.65 -18.58
C THR A 327 -8.13 -22.56 -18.42
N LYS A 328 -7.24 -22.27 -17.47
CA LYS A 328 -5.96 -22.97 -17.30
C LYS A 328 -6.02 -23.98 -16.15
N SER A 329 -5.28 -25.07 -16.28
CA SER A 329 -5.20 -26.07 -15.22
C SER A 329 -4.46 -25.51 -14.00
N THR A 330 -4.85 -25.92 -12.79
CA THR A 330 -4.15 -25.48 -11.57
C THR A 330 -2.66 -25.82 -11.60
N ALA A 331 -2.30 -26.94 -12.24
CA ALA A 331 -0.90 -27.34 -12.38
C ALA A 331 -0.10 -26.35 -13.24
N ASP A 332 -0.64 -25.89 -14.37
CA ASP A 332 0.06 -24.89 -15.21
C ASP A 332 0.16 -23.54 -14.49
N ILE A 333 -0.88 -23.18 -13.73
CA ILE A 333 -0.92 -21.94 -12.95
C ILE A 333 0.17 -21.94 -11.86
N VAL A 334 0.40 -23.07 -11.19
CA VAL A 334 1.46 -23.24 -10.19
C VAL A 334 2.85 -23.05 -10.81
N GLU A 335 3.09 -23.53 -12.04
CA GLU A 335 4.37 -23.32 -12.73
C GLU A 335 4.66 -21.84 -13.02
N MET A 336 3.62 -21.00 -13.13
CA MET A 336 3.77 -19.56 -13.34
C MET A 336 3.81 -18.75 -12.03
N ALA A 337 3.53 -19.36 -10.87
CA ALA A 337 3.24 -18.67 -9.62
C ALA A 337 4.29 -17.61 -9.23
N THR A 338 5.57 -17.87 -9.47
CA THR A 338 6.67 -16.97 -9.11
C THR A 338 6.67 -15.63 -9.88
N HIS A 339 5.96 -15.55 -11.01
CA HIS A 339 5.93 -14.38 -11.91
C HIS A 339 4.50 -13.89 -12.24
N LEU A 340 3.44 -14.54 -11.75
CA LEU A 340 2.05 -14.19 -12.10
C LEU A 340 1.62 -12.77 -11.71
N ASP A 341 2.26 -12.17 -10.71
CA ASP A 341 2.06 -10.78 -10.29
C ASP A 341 2.74 -9.76 -11.22
N ARG A 342 3.54 -10.24 -12.19
CA ARG A 342 4.27 -9.40 -13.14
C ARG A 342 3.80 -9.60 -14.57
N ILE A 343 3.48 -10.84 -14.97
CA ILE A 343 3.15 -11.16 -16.38
C ILE A 343 1.70 -10.83 -16.74
N GLY A 344 1.48 -10.36 -17.97
CA GLY A 344 0.15 -10.08 -18.51
C GLY A 344 -0.58 -11.31 -19.06
N SER A 345 -1.88 -11.17 -19.27
CA SER A 345 -2.78 -12.23 -19.75
C SER A 345 -2.33 -12.86 -21.08
N ASN A 346 -1.89 -12.04 -22.04
CA ASN A 346 -1.37 -12.51 -23.32
C ASN A 346 -0.11 -13.38 -23.17
N SER A 347 0.73 -13.06 -22.18
CA SER A 347 1.92 -13.85 -21.86
C SER A 347 1.53 -15.18 -21.25
N VAL A 348 0.61 -15.18 -20.27
CA VAL A 348 0.03 -16.40 -19.68
C VAL A 348 -0.54 -17.32 -20.77
N ASP A 349 -1.35 -16.78 -21.67
CA ASP A 349 -1.94 -17.55 -22.76
C ASP A 349 -0.89 -18.11 -23.73
N SER A 350 0.13 -17.31 -24.05
CA SER A 350 1.21 -17.74 -24.94
C SER A 350 2.06 -18.86 -24.33
N LEU A 351 2.40 -18.75 -23.05
CA LEU A 351 3.20 -19.75 -22.34
C LEU A 351 2.47 -21.08 -22.28
N VAL A 352 1.21 -21.10 -21.83
CA VAL A 352 0.45 -22.35 -21.73
C VAL A 352 0.13 -22.95 -23.11
N LYS A 353 -0.02 -22.11 -24.14
CA LYS A 353 -0.31 -22.58 -25.50
C LYS A 353 0.88 -23.28 -26.16
N PHE A 354 2.10 -22.77 -25.97
CA PHE A 354 3.27 -23.25 -26.72
C PHE A 354 4.21 -24.11 -25.90
N LEU A 355 4.30 -23.91 -24.59
CA LEU A 355 5.22 -24.64 -23.73
C LEU A 355 4.53 -25.84 -23.08
N GLN A 356 5.31 -26.90 -22.83
CA GLN A 356 4.88 -27.97 -21.95
C GLN A 356 4.95 -27.48 -20.51
N ARG A 357 4.07 -27.98 -19.63
CA ARG A 357 4.04 -27.62 -18.20
C ARG A 357 5.42 -27.52 -17.52
N PRO A 358 6.30 -28.54 -17.56
CA PRO A 358 7.59 -28.48 -16.89
C PRO A 358 8.57 -27.45 -17.49
N GLN A 359 8.28 -26.90 -18.67
CA GLN A 359 9.09 -25.86 -19.32
C GLN A 359 8.71 -24.44 -18.86
N ILE A 360 7.53 -24.25 -18.27
CA ILE A 360 7.01 -22.91 -17.96
C ILE A 360 7.84 -22.22 -16.88
N ALA A 361 8.06 -22.88 -15.74
CA ALA A 361 8.85 -22.29 -14.64
C ALA A 361 10.32 -22.02 -15.04
N PRO A 362 11.05 -22.97 -15.68
CA PRO A 362 12.38 -22.71 -16.24
C PRO A 362 12.41 -21.53 -17.23
N PHE A 363 11.45 -21.47 -18.14
CA PHE A 363 11.35 -20.38 -19.11
C PHE A 363 11.28 -19.01 -18.43
N LEU A 364 10.37 -18.85 -17.46
CA LEU A 364 10.18 -17.59 -16.76
C LEU A 364 11.42 -17.19 -15.94
N ARG A 365 12.01 -18.16 -15.22
CA ARG A 365 13.23 -17.92 -14.43
C ARG A 365 14.40 -17.47 -15.30
N VAL A 366 14.65 -18.15 -16.42
CA VAL A 366 15.76 -17.79 -17.33
C VAL A 366 15.48 -16.46 -18.02
N ALA A 367 14.22 -16.20 -18.42
CA ALA A 367 13.81 -14.93 -19.00
C ALA A 367 14.13 -13.75 -18.06
N ASP A 368 13.69 -13.82 -16.79
CA ASP A 368 13.91 -12.74 -15.82
C ASP A 368 15.40 -12.54 -15.50
N ALA A 369 16.16 -13.64 -15.37
CA ALA A 369 17.60 -13.60 -15.11
C ALA A 369 18.40 -12.99 -16.27
N VAL A 370 18.08 -13.35 -17.52
CA VAL A 370 18.86 -12.92 -18.70
C VAL A 370 18.43 -11.55 -19.18
N LEU A 371 17.13 -11.28 -19.29
CA LEU A 371 16.61 -10.01 -19.80
C LEU A 371 16.76 -8.88 -18.76
N GLY A 372 16.71 -9.24 -17.47
CA GLY A 372 16.59 -8.28 -16.40
C GLY A 372 15.17 -7.72 -16.29
N ARG A 373 14.87 -7.14 -15.12
CA ARG A 373 13.52 -6.76 -14.72
C ARG A 373 12.79 -5.86 -15.71
N GLU A 374 13.43 -4.77 -16.15
CA GLU A 374 12.80 -3.76 -17.02
C GLU A 374 12.42 -4.33 -18.40
N VAL A 375 13.34 -5.09 -19.01
CA VAL A 375 13.09 -5.71 -20.32
C VAL A 375 12.10 -6.86 -20.19
N PHE A 376 12.18 -7.66 -19.12
CA PHE A 376 11.19 -8.69 -18.83
C PHE A 376 9.78 -8.09 -18.71
N ASP A 377 9.61 -7.02 -17.93
CA ASP A 377 8.30 -6.37 -17.75
C ASP A 377 7.79 -5.75 -19.06
N THR A 378 8.69 -5.23 -19.90
CA THR A 378 8.34 -4.70 -21.23
C THR A 378 7.86 -5.79 -22.19
N VAL A 379 8.45 -6.99 -22.12
CA VAL A 379 8.11 -8.11 -23.01
C VAL A 379 6.90 -8.89 -22.48
N PHE A 380 6.93 -9.31 -21.22
CA PHE A 380 5.96 -10.24 -20.65
C PHE A 380 4.95 -9.58 -19.72
N GLY A 381 5.19 -8.34 -19.28
CA GLY A 381 4.45 -7.71 -18.19
C GLY A 381 3.04 -7.22 -18.54
N VAL A 382 2.52 -6.31 -17.72
CA VAL A 382 1.24 -5.62 -17.95
C VAL A 382 1.52 -4.16 -18.37
N PRO A 383 1.25 -3.75 -19.63
CA PRO A 383 0.59 -4.50 -20.71
C PRO A 383 1.50 -5.44 -21.52
N GLY A 384 2.83 -5.34 -21.37
CA GLY A 384 3.80 -6.19 -22.08
C GLY A 384 3.77 -6.06 -23.60
N ASN A 385 4.52 -6.92 -24.31
CA ASN A 385 4.48 -7.04 -25.76
C ASN A 385 3.98 -8.44 -26.17
N PRO A 386 2.69 -8.58 -26.53
CA PRO A 386 2.10 -9.90 -26.78
C PRO A 386 2.73 -10.63 -27.97
N LYS A 387 3.23 -9.89 -28.97
CA LYS A 387 3.91 -10.50 -30.13
C LYS A 387 5.25 -11.11 -29.73
N LEU A 388 6.03 -10.39 -28.93
CA LEU A 388 7.31 -10.89 -28.41
C LEU A 388 7.12 -12.02 -27.38
N ALA A 389 6.14 -11.92 -26.48
CA ALA A 389 5.86 -13.01 -25.53
C ALA A 389 5.53 -14.32 -26.27
N ARG A 390 4.69 -14.24 -27.30
CA ARG A 390 4.39 -15.37 -28.20
C ARG A 390 5.63 -15.88 -28.94
N ALA A 391 6.44 -14.98 -29.48
CA ALA A 391 7.68 -15.29 -30.17
C ALA A 391 8.63 -16.14 -29.34
N PHE A 392 8.89 -15.70 -28.11
CA PHE A 392 9.77 -16.42 -27.20
C PHE A 392 9.20 -17.78 -26.85
N ALA A 393 7.90 -17.86 -26.53
CA ALA A 393 7.26 -19.14 -26.21
C ALA A 393 7.32 -20.12 -27.39
N GLN A 394 7.11 -19.65 -28.62
CA GLN A 394 7.21 -20.47 -29.83
C GLN A 394 8.64 -20.95 -30.11
N LYS A 395 9.65 -20.07 -30.02
CA LYS A 395 11.05 -20.45 -30.21
C LYS A 395 11.52 -21.43 -29.13
N ALA A 396 11.11 -21.21 -27.87
CA ALA A 396 11.40 -22.12 -26.77
C ALA A 396 10.77 -23.51 -26.98
N ALA A 397 9.53 -23.57 -27.48
CA ALA A 397 8.85 -24.84 -27.79
C ALA A 397 9.54 -25.65 -28.90
N GLN A 398 10.31 -24.99 -29.77
CA GLN A 398 11.06 -25.64 -30.86
C GLN A 398 12.43 -26.16 -30.42
N LEU A 399 12.89 -25.82 -29.21
CA LEU A 399 14.14 -26.32 -28.66
C LEU A 399 14.04 -27.83 -28.43
N ARG A 400 14.95 -28.59 -29.03
CA ARG A 400 15.09 -30.02 -28.74
C ARG A 400 15.79 -30.15 -27.39
N VAL A 401 15.05 -30.57 -26.36
CA VAL A 401 15.56 -30.75 -24.99
C VAL A 401 16.06 -32.18 -24.83
N ASP A 402 17.28 -32.32 -24.34
CA ASP A 402 17.79 -33.60 -23.87
C ASP A 402 17.05 -34.03 -22.61
N ARG A 403 16.47 -35.23 -22.61
CA ARG A 403 15.68 -35.73 -21.47
C ARG A 403 16.55 -36.17 -20.30
N ASP A 404 17.81 -36.48 -20.57
CA ASP A 404 18.75 -36.95 -19.55
C ASP A 404 19.46 -35.79 -18.84
N ASP A 405 19.34 -34.56 -19.36
CA ASP A 405 19.90 -33.35 -18.78
C ASP A 405 18.81 -32.31 -18.45
N PRO A 406 18.39 -32.18 -17.18
CA PRO A 406 17.35 -31.24 -16.78
C PRO A 406 17.72 -29.77 -16.97
N GLU A 407 19.01 -29.45 -17.14
CA GLU A 407 19.50 -28.08 -17.35
C GLU A 407 19.69 -27.72 -18.84
N ASP A 408 19.56 -28.70 -19.75
CA ASP A 408 19.76 -28.47 -21.17
C ASP A 408 18.78 -27.41 -21.72
N PHE A 409 17.54 -27.44 -21.25
CA PHE A 409 16.54 -26.43 -21.63
C PHE A 409 16.93 -25.03 -21.16
N ASP A 410 17.44 -24.87 -19.93
CA ASP A 410 17.88 -23.58 -19.37
C ASP A 410 19.02 -22.97 -20.19
N ARG A 411 20.03 -23.78 -20.50
CA ARG A 411 21.19 -23.33 -21.27
C ARG A 411 20.78 -22.89 -22.67
N LYS A 412 19.90 -23.67 -23.33
CA LYS A 412 19.36 -23.32 -24.65
C LYS A 412 18.51 -22.06 -24.62
N LEU A 413 17.66 -21.89 -23.61
CA LEU A 413 16.87 -20.67 -23.41
C LEU A 413 17.76 -19.43 -23.21
N THR A 414 18.87 -19.58 -22.49
CA THR A 414 19.82 -18.47 -22.27
C THR A 414 20.30 -17.90 -23.59
N PHE A 415 20.64 -18.73 -24.57
CA PHE A 415 21.02 -18.26 -25.91
C PHE A 415 19.87 -17.54 -26.64
N VAL A 416 18.63 -18.01 -26.50
CA VAL A 416 17.45 -17.37 -27.12
C VAL A 416 17.24 -15.95 -26.56
N PHE A 417 17.30 -15.78 -25.24
CA PHE A 417 17.12 -14.48 -24.61
C PHE A 417 18.33 -13.55 -24.83
N GLN A 418 19.55 -14.09 -24.86
CA GLN A 418 20.75 -13.32 -25.21
C GLN A 418 20.70 -12.80 -26.64
N ALA A 419 20.24 -13.61 -27.60
CA ALA A 419 20.08 -13.17 -28.99
C ALA A 419 19.16 -11.95 -29.11
N TYR A 420 18.05 -11.91 -28.37
CA TYR A 420 17.19 -10.73 -28.31
C TYR A 420 17.89 -9.50 -27.69
N ARG A 421 18.69 -9.69 -26.64
CA ARG A 421 19.44 -8.56 -26.03
C ARG A 421 20.47 -7.97 -26.99
N THR A 422 21.11 -8.80 -27.81
CA THR A 422 22.11 -8.35 -28.78
C THR A 422 21.47 -7.66 -29.98
N ALA A 423 20.35 -8.18 -30.48
CA ALA A 423 19.70 -7.67 -31.69
C ALA A 423 18.15 -7.74 -31.60
N PRO A 424 17.50 -6.83 -30.84
CA PRO A 424 16.06 -6.88 -30.60
C PRO A 424 15.23 -6.72 -31.88
N ASP A 425 15.66 -5.85 -32.79
CA ASP A 425 14.97 -5.59 -34.06
C ASP A 425 15.02 -6.80 -35.01
N GLU A 426 16.15 -7.50 -35.07
CA GLU A 426 16.29 -8.70 -35.89
C GLU A 426 15.48 -9.86 -35.32
N PHE A 427 15.50 -10.02 -34.00
CA PHE A 427 14.67 -11.01 -33.32
C PHE A 427 13.18 -10.78 -33.59
N ALA A 428 12.74 -9.52 -33.61
CA ALA A 428 11.36 -9.15 -33.91
C ALA A 428 10.97 -9.33 -35.40
N LYS A 429 11.92 -9.20 -36.33
CA LYS A 429 11.71 -9.43 -37.78
C LYS A 429 11.66 -10.92 -38.15
N ALA A 430 12.27 -11.78 -37.33
CA ALA A 430 12.24 -13.23 -37.51
C ALA A 430 10.91 -13.88 -37.02
N LEU A 431 9.85 -13.08 -36.92
CA LEU A 431 8.48 -13.41 -36.51
C LEU A 431 7.50 -13.08 -37.63
#